data_AF-A0A8B5XU53-F1
#
_entry.id   AF-A0A8B5XU53-F1
#
_cell.length_a   1.000
_cell.length_b   1.000
_cell.length_c   1.000
_cell.angle_alpha   90.00
_cell.angle_beta   90.00
_cell.angle_gamma   90.00
#
_symmetry.space_group_name_H-M   'P 1'
#
loop_
_entity.id
_entity.type
_entity.pdbx_description
1 polymer ?
#
loop_
_entity_poly.entity_id
_entity_poly.type
_entity_poly.pdbx_seq_one_letter_code
_entity_poly.pdbx_strand_id
1 'polypeptide(L)'
;MDSKRRVDIKRGDIFFADLSMGMGSERGGTRPVMVIQNDLGNRFSPTTIVAAISSQISKAKLPTHVTLKAEKYNLSRDSVVLLEQIRTIDKMRLIKHVFSAGNDSELMERITNAYLIAGGAVSFSDEDTKSEQEYYMFKIDNVLNIIEDHEYEFKEIRGGNPRNAIKSNVAEYATSFLNNQGGRILYGITDDRKVKGFTANASLIDEIKQAIYSSIREIQPQISANHYQIEFHSVYDKDSEVIEDLYVLEVIVPPSFDKRAVYFENGKNLHIRVDGVKQQLKGTEISSFIQGKLLEI
;
A
#
# COMPACT_ATOMS: atom_id res chain seq x y z
N MET A 1 -34.39 -30.11 5.78
CA MET A 1 -33.15 -29.88 4.99
C MET A 1 -33.33 -28.55 4.29
N ASP A 2 -32.81 -27.48 4.89
CA ASP A 2 -32.96 -26.12 4.33
C ASP A 2 -32.19 -25.99 3.02
N SER A 3 -32.91 -25.70 1.94
CA SER A 3 -32.31 -25.29 0.68
C SER A 3 -31.68 -23.92 0.86
N LYS A 4 -30.40 -23.86 1.25
CA LYS A 4 -29.61 -22.63 1.17
C LYS A 4 -29.73 -22.11 -0.27
N ARG A 5 -30.38 -20.96 -0.45
CA ARG A 5 -30.43 -20.24 -1.74
C ARG A 5 -29.01 -20.17 -2.27
N ARG A 6 -28.75 -20.85 -3.38
CA ARG A 6 -27.49 -20.74 -4.10
C ARG A 6 -27.47 -19.33 -4.69
N VAL A 7 -26.71 -18.43 -4.08
CA VAL A 7 -26.50 -17.08 -4.62
C VAL A 7 -25.89 -17.26 -6.02
N ASP A 8 -26.58 -16.79 -7.06
CA ASP A 8 -26.06 -16.83 -8.43
C ASP A 8 -24.98 -15.75 -8.53
N ILE A 9 -23.73 -16.17 -8.45
CA ILE A 9 -22.56 -15.29 -8.49
C ILE A 9 -22.14 -15.12 -9.95
N LYS A 10 -21.95 -13.88 -10.39
CA LYS A 10 -21.53 -13.53 -11.74
C LYS A 10 -20.24 -12.75 -11.76
N ARG A 11 -19.53 -12.84 -12.88
CA ARG A 11 -18.39 -11.98 -13.17
C ARG A 11 -18.84 -10.50 -13.15
N GLY A 12 -18.08 -9.67 -12.46
CA GLY A 12 -18.40 -8.25 -12.25
C GLY A 12 -19.29 -7.98 -11.04
N ASP A 13 -19.76 -9.00 -10.32
CA ASP A 13 -20.44 -8.77 -9.04
C ASP A 13 -19.46 -8.24 -7.99
N ILE A 14 -19.93 -7.30 -7.18
CA ILE A 14 -19.22 -6.76 -6.03
C ILE A 14 -19.87 -7.29 -4.77
N PHE A 15 -19.06 -7.88 -3.89
CA PHE A 15 -19.48 -8.42 -2.61
C PHE A 15 -18.60 -7.87 -1.48
N PHE A 16 -19.13 -7.73 -0.28
CA PHE A 16 -18.29 -7.81 0.92
C PHE A 16 -17.87 -9.27 1.13
N ALA A 17 -16.58 -9.49 1.34
CA ALA A 17 -16.02 -10.81 1.61
C ALA A 17 -15.04 -10.80 2.77
N ASP A 18 -14.99 -11.90 3.51
CA ASP A 18 -13.94 -12.15 4.50
C ASP A 18 -12.71 -12.76 3.82
N LEU A 19 -11.71 -11.92 3.58
CA LEU A 19 -10.41 -12.36 3.04
C LEU A 19 -9.46 -12.89 4.13
N SER A 20 -9.91 -12.99 5.38
CA SER A 20 -9.14 -13.39 6.57
C SER A 20 -7.83 -12.60 6.70
N MET A 21 -6.89 -13.06 7.52
CA MET A 21 -5.57 -12.41 7.62
C MET A 21 -4.81 -12.59 6.31
N GLY A 22 -4.31 -11.48 5.75
CA GLY A 22 -3.29 -11.51 4.71
C GLY A 22 -1.90 -11.61 5.33
N MET A 23 -0.95 -12.21 4.63
CA MET A 23 0.47 -12.17 4.99
C MET A 23 1.18 -11.00 4.29
N GLY A 24 1.81 -10.10 5.05
CA GLY A 24 2.51 -8.94 4.47
C GLY A 24 1.56 -7.94 3.80
N SER A 25 1.85 -7.53 2.56
CA SER A 25 1.08 -6.52 1.78
C SER A 25 -0.25 -7.05 1.21
N GLU A 26 -0.53 -8.33 1.43
CA GLU A 26 -1.78 -8.98 1.10
C GLU A 26 -3.01 -8.27 1.70
N ARG A 27 -4.00 -7.95 0.87
CA ARG A 27 -5.24 -7.32 1.37
C ARG A 27 -6.13 -8.33 2.11
N GLY A 28 -6.09 -8.26 3.44
CA GLY A 28 -6.94 -9.03 4.35
C GLY A 28 -8.16 -8.25 4.91
N GLY A 29 -8.88 -8.92 5.80
CA GLY A 29 -10.06 -8.41 6.51
C GLY A 29 -11.37 -8.52 5.72
N THR A 30 -12.46 -8.04 6.33
CA THR A 30 -13.77 -7.94 5.66
C THR A 30 -13.81 -6.67 4.81
N ARG A 31 -13.88 -6.81 3.49
CA ARG A 31 -13.86 -5.66 2.56
C ARG A 31 -14.63 -5.96 1.27
N PRO A 32 -14.96 -4.92 0.47
CA PRO A 32 -15.51 -5.15 -0.85
C PRO A 32 -14.49 -5.85 -1.76
N VAL A 33 -14.99 -6.75 -2.59
CA VAL A 33 -14.24 -7.50 -3.59
C VAL A 33 -15.06 -7.58 -4.87
N MET A 34 -14.40 -7.60 -6.03
CA MET A 34 -15.05 -7.85 -7.31
C MET A 34 -14.80 -9.30 -7.74
N VAL A 35 -15.86 -10.00 -8.14
CA VAL A 35 -15.78 -11.33 -8.74
C VAL A 35 -15.23 -11.21 -10.15
N ILE A 36 -14.09 -11.85 -10.41
CA ILE A 36 -13.42 -11.80 -11.72
C ILE A 36 -13.43 -13.16 -12.44
N GLN A 37 -13.78 -14.24 -11.74
CA GLN A 37 -13.92 -15.57 -12.33
C GLN A 37 -15.03 -15.59 -13.40
N ASN A 38 -14.85 -16.42 -14.43
CA ASN A 38 -15.89 -16.69 -15.43
C ASN A 38 -17.15 -17.34 -14.81
N ASP A 39 -18.30 -17.09 -15.42
CA ASP A 39 -19.61 -17.53 -14.92
C ASP A 39 -19.81 -19.04 -14.89
N LEU A 40 -19.11 -19.78 -15.75
CA LEU A 40 -19.15 -21.24 -15.73
C LEU A 40 -18.51 -21.77 -14.44
N GLY A 41 -17.32 -21.23 -14.10
CA GLY A 41 -16.65 -21.46 -12.82
C GLY A 41 -17.53 -21.05 -11.64
N ASN A 42 -18.09 -19.84 -11.68
CA ASN A 42 -19.00 -19.36 -10.62
C ASN A 42 -20.27 -20.22 -10.49
N ARG A 43 -20.73 -20.91 -11.54
CA ARG A 43 -21.91 -21.78 -11.44
C ARG A 43 -21.60 -23.12 -10.78
N PHE A 44 -20.46 -23.74 -11.14
CA PHE A 44 -20.19 -25.14 -10.79
C PHE A 44 -19.16 -25.32 -9.67
N SER A 45 -18.19 -24.41 -9.53
CA SER A 45 -17.14 -24.51 -8.51
C SER A 45 -17.68 -24.20 -7.10
N PRO A 46 -17.16 -24.81 -6.02
CA PRO A 46 -17.39 -24.35 -4.65
C PRO A 46 -16.67 -23.04 -4.32
N THR A 47 -15.62 -22.70 -5.07
CA THR A 47 -14.83 -21.47 -4.91
C THR A 47 -15.13 -20.44 -6.00
N THR A 48 -14.72 -19.20 -5.76
CA THR A 48 -14.66 -18.14 -6.78
C THR A 48 -13.35 -17.37 -6.73
N ILE A 49 -13.01 -16.66 -7.80
CA ILE A 49 -11.82 -15.80 -7.89
C ILE A 49 -12.26 -14.35 -7.78
N VAL A 50 -11.67 -13.62 -6.84
CA VAL A 50 -11.99 -12.22 -6.54
C VAL A 50 -10.75 -11.34 -6.54
N ALA A 51 -10.93 -10.07 -6.89
CA ALA A 51 -9.93 -9.01 -6.71
C ALA A 51 -10.36 -8.08 -5.56
N ALA A 52 -9.42 -7.70 -4.69
CA ALA A 52 -9.71 -6.81 -3.57
C ALA A 52 -10.05 -5.39 -4.05
N ILE A 53 -11.00 -4.73 -3.38
CA ILE A 53 -11.32 -3.32 -3.61
C ILE A 53 -10.78 -2.50 -2.43
N SER A 54 -10.13 -1.37 -2.74
CA SER A 54 -9.65 -0.39 -1.78
C SER A 54 -10.37 0.93 -1.95
N SER A 55 -10.73 1.56 -0.83
CA SER A 55 -11.27 2.91 -0.79
C SER A 55 -10.19 4.01 -0.78
N GLN A 56 -8.92 3.61 -0.81
CA GLN A 56 -7.78 4.53 -0.89
C GLN A 56 -7.46 4.77 -2.38
N ILE A 57 -8.06 5.81 -2.94
CA ILE A 57 -7.95 6.18 -4.37
C ILE A 57 -6.54 6.67 -4.71
N SER A 58 -5.74 7.08 -3.72
CA SER A 58 -4.31 7.39 -3.89
C SER A 58 -3.54 6.22 -4.52
N LYS A 59 -4.10 5.01 -4.52
CA LYS A 59 -3.56 3.84 -5.20
C LYS A 59 -3.84 3.79 -6.69
N ALA A 60 -4.84 4.46 -7.27
CA ALA A 60 -5.33 4.26 -8.64
C ALA A 60 -4.39 4.68 -9.77
N LYS A 61 -3.28 3.97 -9.90
CA LYS A 61 -2.07 4.49 -10.49
C LYS A 61 -1.16 3.42 -11.10
N LEU A 62 -1.43 2.15 -10.81
CA LEU A 62 -0.78 1.04 -11.47
C LEU A 62 -1.67 0.61 -12.64
N PRO A 63 -1.11 0.03 -13.69
CA PRO A 63 -1.89 -0.57 -14.78
C PRO A 63 -2.87 -1.66 -14.32
N THR A 64 -2.60 -2.26 -13.16
CA THR A 64 -3.44 -3.26 -12.50
C THR A 64 -4.58 -2.63 -11.70
N HIS A 65 -4.71 -1.31 -11.67
CA HIS A 65 -5.72 -0.62 -10.86
C HIS A 65 -6.85 -0.05 -11.71
N VAL A 66 -8.09 -0.38 -11.35
CA VAL A 66 -9.28 0.10 -12.06
C VAL A 66 -10.20 0.87 -11.11
N THR A 67 -10.42 2.15 -11.41
CA THR A 67 -11.23 3.07 -10.60
C THR A 67 -12.72 2.77 -10.69
N LEU A 68 -13.40 2.81 -9.55
CA LEU A 68 -14.85 2.70 -9.41
C LEU A 68 -15.40 4.00 -8.81
N LYS A 69 -16.39 4.60 -9.47
CA LYS A 69 -17.13 5.77 -8.96
C LYS A 69 -18.19 5.34 -7.95
N ALA A 70 -18.20 5.95 -6.77
CA ALA A 70 -19.07 5.59 -5.65
C ALA A 70 -20.54 5.53 -6.06
N GLU A 71 -20.98 6.61 -6.71
CA GLU A 71 -22.36 6.84 -7.15
C GLU A 71 -22.82 5.81 -8.19
N LYS A 72 -21.91 5.37 -9.06
CA LYS A 72 -22.23 4.43 -10.16
C LYS A 72 -22.34 2.98 -9.68
N TYR A 73 -21.53 2.59 -8.68
CA TYR A 73 -21.39 1.19 -8.26
C TYR A 73 -21.88 0.91 -6.84
N ASN A 74 -22.69 1.82 -6.26
CA ASN A 74 -23.28 1.68 -4.93
C ASN A 74 -22.23 1.44 -3.81
N LEU A 75 -21.11 2.18 -3.88
CA LEU A 75 -20.05 2.16 -2.88
C LEU A 75 -20.14 3.41 -2.01
N SER A 76 -19.66 3.32 -0.76
CA SER A 76 -19.68 4.47 0.16
C SER A 76 -18.72 5.59 -0.22
N ARG A 77 -17.74 5.32 -1.08
CA ARG A 77 -16.77 6.28 -1.62
C ARG A 77 -16.13 5.75 -2.88
N ASP A 78 -15.52 6.66 -3.65
CA ASP A 78 -14.72 6.30 -4.82
C ASP A 78 -13.66 5.27 -4.40
N SER A 79 -13.47 4.27 -5.23
CA SER A 79 -12.69 3.08 -4.88
C SER A 79 -11.86 2.61 -6.06
N VAL A 80 -10.96 1.66 -5.82
CA VAL A 80 -10.14 1.04 -6.87
C VAL A 80 -10.16 -0.48 -6.71
N VAL A 81 -10.31 -1.20 -7.82
CA VAL A 81 -10.08 -2.65 -7.90
C VAL A 81 -8.59 -2.87 -8.09
N LEU A 82 -7.99 -3.72 -7.26
CA LEU A 82 -6.57 -4.03 -7.23
C LEU A 82 -6.34 -5.40 -7.90
N LEU A 83 -6.00 -5.44 -9.19
CA LEU A 83 -5.87 -6.70 -9.95
C LEU A 83 -4.55 -7.44 -9.65
N GLU A 84 -3.63 -6.82 -8.94
CA GLU A 84 -2.47 -7.49 -8.33
C GLU A 84 -2.79 -8.14 -6.97
N GLN A 85 -4.00 -7.91 -6.42
CA GLN A 85 -4.47 -8.46 -5.15
C GLN A 85 -5.62 -9.44 -5.35
N ILE A 86 -5.34 -10.52 -6.10
CA ILE A 86 -6.32 -11.55 -6.46
C ILE A 86 -6.24 -12.74 -5.51
N ARG A 87 -7.41 -13.31 -5.17
CA ARG A 87 -7.52 -14.53 -4.36
C ARG A 87 -8.61 -15.44 -4.89
N THR A 88 -8.34 -16.75 -4.82
CA THR A 88 -9.39 -17.77 -4.86
C THR A 88 -9.93 -17.95 -3.45
N ILE A 89 -11.24 -17.80 -3.27
CA ILE A 89 -11.92 -17.93 -1.99
C ILE A 89 -13.08 -18.92 -2.07
N ASP A 90 -13.38 -19.59 -0.96
CA ASP A 90 -14.63 -20.34 -0.83
C ASP A 90 -15.82 -19.38 -0.88
N LYS A 91 -16.91 -19.75 -1.57
CA LYS A 91 -18.10 -18.90 -1.68
C LYS A 91 -18.76 -18.59 -0.33
N MET A 92 -18.52 -19.42 0.69
CA MET A 92 -18.94 -19.14 2.07
C MET A 92 -18.29 -17.88 2.65
N ARG A 93 -17.17 -17.39 2.08
CA ARG A 93 -16.52 -16.14 2.48
C ARG A 93 -17.21 -14.90 1.91
N LEU A 94 -18.11 -15.04 0.94
CA LEU A 94 -18.94 -13.94 0.44
C LEU A 94 -20.06 -13.66 1.43
N ILE A 95 -20.10 -12.45 1.97
CA ILE A 95 -21.01 -12.07 3.06
C ILE A 95 -22.25 -11.39 2.50
N LYS A 96 -22.06 -10.32 1.71
CA LYS A 96 -23.15 -9.46 1.24
C LYS A 96 -22.90 -8.96 -0.17
N HIS A 97 -23.86 -9.17 -1.06
CA HIS A 97 -23.86 -8.56 -2.40
C HIS A 97 -24.05 -7.05 -2.29
N VAL A 98 -23.28 -6.30 -3.07
CA VAL A 98 -23.26 -4.82 -3.08
C VAL A 98 -23.82 -4.28 -4.38
N PHE A 99 -23.33 -4.80 -5.52
CA PHE A 99 -23.67 -4.31 -6.85
C PHE A 99 -23.30 -5.34 -7.92
N SER A 100 -23.94 -5.29 -9.09
CA SER A 100 -23.60 -6.11 -10.25
C SER A 100 -23.11 -5.23 -11.39
N ALA A 101 -21.79 -5.15 -11.55
CA ALA A 101 -21.16 -4.31 -12.56
C ALA A 101 -20.95 -5.05 -13.91
N GLY A 102 -21.35 -6.32 -14.02
CA GLY A 102 -21.11 -7.15 -15.20
C GLY A 102 -21.70 -6.64 -16.52
N ASN A 103 -22.71 -5.75 -16.45
CA ASN A 103 -23.31 -5.13 -17.64
C ASN A 103 -22.56 -3.88 -18.13
N ASP A 104 -21.56 -3.40 -17.38
CA ASP A 104 -20.73 -2.27 -17.76
C ASP A 104 -19.57 -2.76 -18.63
N SER A 105 -19.78 -2.79 -19.95
CA SER A 105 -18.80 -3.34 -20.89
C SER A 105 -17.44 -2.62 -20.83
N GLU A 106 -17.44 -1.30 -20.69
CA GLU A 106 -16.22 -0.49 -20.62
C GLU A 106 -15.41 -0.80 -19.35
N LEU A 107 -16.08 -0.87 -18.20
CA LEU A 107 -15.44 -1.29 -16.96
C LEU A 107 -14.90 -2.72 -17.09
N MET A 108 -15.71 -3.65 -17.56
CA MET A 108 -15.35 -5.06 -17.63
C MET A 108 -14.20 -5.32 -18.62
N GLU A 109 -14.06 -4.51 -19.68
CA GLU A 109 -12.90 -4.50 -20.56
C GLU A 109 -11.64 -4.05 -19.82
N ARG A 110 -11.70 -2.90 -19.13
CA ARG A 110 -10.58 -2.40 -18.30
C ARG A 110 -10.15 -3.39 -17.23
N ILE A 111 -11.11 -4.06 -16.57
CA ILE A 111 -10.84 -5.12 -15.59
C ILE A 111 -10.15 -6.32 -16.25
N THR A 112 -10.57 -6.70 -17.45
CA THR A 112 -9.97 -7.82 -18.19
C THR A 112 -8.53 -7.51 -18.56
N ASN A 113 -8.26 -6.32 -19.12
CA ASN A 113 -6.92 -5.89 -19.48
C ASN A 113 -6.03 -5.86 -18.23
N ALA A 114 -6.45 -5.15 -17.18
CA ALA A 114 -5.70 -5.08 -15.91
C ALA A 114 -5.41 -6.47 -15.30
N TYR A 115 -6.34 -7.42 -15.45
CA TYR A 115 -6.14 -8.81 -15.01
C TYR A 115 -5.09 -9.55 -15.85
N LEU A 116 -5.13 -9.41 -17.19
CA LEU A 116 -4.14 -10.02 -18.08
C LEU A 116 -2.73 -9.46 -17.81
N ILE A 117 -2.65 -8.17 -17.54
CA ILE A 117 -1.41 -7.46 -17.17
C ILE A 117 -0.89 -8.01 -15.85
N ALA A 118 -1.72 -8.04 -14.80
CA ALA A 118 -1.33 -8.55 -13.50
C ALA A 118 -0.86 -10.01 -13.56
N GLY A 119 -1.46 -10.81 -14.45
CA GLY A 119 -1.08 -12.20 -14.69
C GLY A 119 0.12 -12.39 -15.61
N GLY A 120 0.71 -11.32 -16.16
CA GLY A 120 1.83 -11.39 -17.11
C GLY A 120 1.47 -12.04 -18.45
N ALA A 121 0.17 -12.17 -18.78
CA ALA A 121 -0.31 -12.83 -19.99
C ALA A 121 -0.26 -11.92 -21.22
N VAL A 122 -0.22 -10.61 -20.99
CA VAL A 122 0.07 -9.60 -22.00
C VAL A 122 1.17 -8.70 -21.47
N SER A 123 2.14 -8.42 -22.33
CA SER A 123 3.10 -7.33 -22.15
C SER A 123 2.40 -6.02 -22.52
N PHE A 124 2.55 -5.00 -21.67
CA PHE A 124 2.18 -3.62 -21.99
C PHE A 124 2.84 -3.19 -23.31
N SER A 125 2.15 -2.41 -24.14
CA SER A 125 2.71 -1.93 -25.42
C SER A 125 3.89 -0.98 -25.18
N ASP A 126 4.86 -0.86 -26.10
CA ASP A 126 6.05 0.00 -25.92
C ASP A 126 5.72 1.50 -25.69
N GLU A 127 4.55 1.98 -26.14
CA GLU A 127 4.06 3.34 -25.83
C GLU A 127 3.56 3.45 -24.38
N ASP A 128 2.90 2.41 -23.89
CA ASP A 128 2.44 2.36 -22.50
C ASP A 128 3.60 2.07 -21.53
N THR A 129 4.64 1.32 -21.97
CA THR A 129 5.88 1.05 -21.21
C THR A 129 6.67 2.32 -20.93
N LYS A 130 6.67 3.30 -21.85
CA LYS A 130 7.22 4.64 -21.57
C LYS A 130 6.45 5.34 -20.46
N SER A 131 5.12 5.26 -20.49
CA SER A 131 4.29 5.86 -19.45
C SER A 131 4.46 5.18 -18.08
N GLU A 132 4.68 3.87 -18.03
CA GLU A 132 4.95 3.12 -16.79
C GLU A 132 6.37 3.32 -16.26
N GLN A 133 7.38 3.30 -17.14
CA GLN A 133 8.75 3.65 -16.74
C GLN A 133 8.74 5.04 -16.12
N GLU A 134 8.14 6.03 -16.78
CA GLU A 134 7.95 7.38 -16.22
C GLU A 134 7.10 7.42 -14.94
N TYR A 135 6.10 6.53 -14.80
CA TYR A 135 5.20 6.47 -13.66
C TYR A 135 5.90 5.99 -12.37
N TYR A 136 6.84 5.05 -12.50
CA TYR A 136 7.70 4.60 -11.39
C TYR A 136 9.01 5.37 -11.30
N MET A 137 9.27 6.30 -12.24
CA MET A 137 10.49 7.08 -12.28
C MET A 137 10.41 8.27 -11.33
N PHE A 138 11.39 8.35 -10.44
CA PHE A 138 11.64 9.59 -9.71
C PHE A 138 12.32 10.59 -10.65
N LYS A 139 11.54 11.30 -11.47
CA LYS A 139 12.05 12.40 -12.30
C LYS A 139 12.25 13.66 -11.46
N ILE A 140 13.42 14.27 -11.53
CA ILE A 140 13.75 15.50 -10.79
C ILE A 140 12.71 16.60 -11.04
N ASP A 141 12.34 17.33 -9.99
CA ASP A 141 11.33 18.40 -9.95
C ASP A 141 9.89 17.98 -10.28
N ASN A 142 9.64 16.74 -10.73
CA ASN A 142 8.28 16.25 -10.94
C ASN A 142 7.54 16.10 -9.61
N VAL A 143 6.25 16.47 -9.63
CA VAL A 143 5.35 16.30 -8.49
C VAL A 143 4.82 14.87 -8.50
N LEU A 144 5.10 14.11 -7.44
CA LEU A 144 4.56 12.78 -7.27
C LEU A 144 3.03 12.84 -7.17
N ASN A 145 2.39 11.90 -7.85
CA ASN A 145 0.93 11.80 -7.81
C ASN A 145 0.43 11.19 -6.48
N ILE A 146 1.32 10.64 -5.62
CA ILE A 146 1.01 10.20 -4.25
C ILE A 146 1.04 11.37 -3.25
N ILE A 147 0.29 11.25 -2.15
CA ILE A 147 0.22 12.25 -1.08
C ILE A 147 0.68 11.61 0.23
N GLU A 148 1.12 12.42 1.18
CA GLU A 148 1.31 11.94 2.55
C GLU A 148 -0.03 11.53 3.15
N ASP A 149 -0.09 10.32 3.70
CA ASP A 149 -1.30 9.75 4.28
C ASP A 149 -0.94 8.68 5.34
N HIS A 150 -1.80 7.70 5.55
CA HIS A 150 -1.53 6.60 6.48
C HIS A 150 -0.47 5.60 5.98
N GLU A 151 -0.14 5.63 4.70
CA GLU A 151 0.79 4.70 4.03
C GLU A 151 2.07 5.41 3.57
N TYR A 152 2.04 6.70 3.25
CA TYR A 152 3.21 7.44 2.79
C TYR A 152 3.60 8.60 3.70
N GLU A 153 4.91 8.77 3.91
CA GLU A 153 5.55 9.93 4.52
C GLU A 153 6.69 10.42 3.63
N PHE A 154 6.78 11.72 3.37
CA PHE A 154 7.82 12.35 2.54
C PHE A 154 8.80 13.13 3.41
N LYS A 155 10.09 13.05 3.07
CA LYS A 155 11.15 13.78 3.77
C LYS A 155 12.15 14.37 2.81
N GLU A 156 12.30 15.69 2.86
CA GLU A 156 13.34 16.38 2.13
C GLU A 156 14.67 16.29 2.89
N ILE A 157 15.77 16.00 2.17
CA ILE A 157 17.11 16.12 2.73
C ILE A 157 17.66 17.52 2.40
N ARG A 158 17.58 18.43 3.37
CA ARG A 158 18.02 19.82 3.22
C ARG A 158 19.50 19.99 3.60
N GLY A 159 20.38 20.16 2.60
CA GLY A 159 21.70 20.82 2.73
C GLY A 159 22.68 20.30 3.79
N GLY A 160 22.59 19.03 4.19
CA GLY A 160 23.46 18.41 5.21
C GLY A 160 23.74 16.94 4.89
N ASN A 161 24.48 16.24 5.75
CA ASN A 161 24.80 14.83 5.53
C ASN A 161 23.51 13.98 5.51
N PRO A 162 23.15 13.34 4.38
CA PRO A 162 21.93 12.55 4.23
C PRO A 162 21.76 11.49 5.33
N ARG A 163 22.86 10.82 5.70
CA ARG A 163 22.88 9.82 6.78
C ARG A 163 22.37 10.38 8.09
N ASN A 164 22.80 11.58 8.47
CA ASN A 164 22.39 12.19 9.74
C ASN A 164 20.94 12.66 9.68
N ALA A 165 20.49 13.19 8.53
CA ALA A 165 19.10 13.58 8.34
C ALA A 165 18.16 12.37 8.47
N ILE A 166 18.49 11.26 7.82
CA ILE A 166 17.70 10.02 7.86
C ILE A 166 17.73 9.39 9.27
N LYS A 167 18.93 9.26 9.85
CA LYS A 167 19.10 8.70 11.20
C LYS A 167 18.29 9.45 12.26
N SER A 168 18.12 10.77 12.09
CA SER A 168 17.49 11.61 13.10
C SER A 168 15.99 11.33 13.30
N ASN A 169 15.31 10.73 12.32
CA ASN A 169 13.86 10.63 12.35
C ASN A 169 13.28 9.29 11.85
N VAL A 170 14.08 8.40 11.23
CA VAL A 170 13.58 7.13 10.69
C VAL A 170 12.91 6.24 11.75
N ALA A 171 13.46 6.19 12.97
CA ALA A 171 12.88 5.39 14.06
C ALA A 171 11.51 5.92 14.50
N GLU A 172 11.37 7.24 14.59
CA GLU A 172 10.12 7.92 14.94
C GLU A 172 9.01 7.61 13.94
N TYR A 173 9.29 7.81 12.63
CA TYR A 173 8.32 7.54 11.57
C TYR A 173 8.00 6.05 11.46
N ALA A 174 9.01 5.18 11.51
CA ALA A 174 8.80 3.73 11.49
C ALA A 174 7.91 3.29 12.67
N THR A 175 8.15 3.80 13.87
CA THR A 175 7.29 3.53 15.05
C THR A 175 5.84 3.94 14.78
N SER A 176 5.62 5.11 14.18
CA SER A 176 4.27 5.56 13.83
C SER A 176 3.55 4.62 12.86
N PHE A 177 4.27 4.07 11.87
CA PHE A 177 3.71 3.13 10.90
C PHE A 177 3.46 1.74 11.50
N LEU A 178 4.35 1.24 12.37
CA LEU A 178 4.18 -0.04 13.07
C LEU A 178 2.97 -0.04 14.01
N ASN A 179 2.70 1.08 14.67
CA ASN A 179 1.50 1.24 15.48
C ASN A 179 0.21 1.31 14.64
N ASN A 180 0.34 1.40 13.32
CA ASN A 180 -0.74 1.44 12.33
C ASN A 180 -0.67 0.20 11.40
N GLN A 181 -0.82 0.38 10.09
CA GLN A 181 -0.93 -0.71 9.11
C GLN A 181 0.39 -0.97 8.36
N GLY A 182 1.53 -0.48 8.87
CA GLY A 182 2.76 -0.36 8.08
C GLY A 182 2.70 0.83 7.11
N GLY A 183 3.74 1.00 6.30
CA GLY A 183 3.83 2.12 5.35
C GLY A 183 5.21 2.31 4.76
N ARG A 184 5.43 3.48 4.16
CA ARG A 184 6.60 3.86 3.36
C ARG A 184 7.07 5.25 3.74
N ILE A 185 8.37 5.38 3.97
CA ILE A 185 9.03 6.69 4.18
C ILE A 185 9.92 6.95 2.97
N LEU A 186 9.65 8.03 2.23
CA LEU A 186 10.40 8.43 1.04
C LEU A 186 11.26 9.66 1.36
N TYR A 187 12.58 9.45 1.39
CA TYR A 187 13.57 10.53 1.54
C TYR A 187 14.04 11.03 0.17
N GLY A 188 14.18 12.35 0.04
CA GLY A 188 14.44 13.01 -1.23
C GLY A 188 13.18 13.56 -1.90
N ILE A 189 12.05 13.57 -1.19
CA ILE A 189 10.79 14.15 -1.67
C ILE A 189 10.45 15.35 -0.79
N THR A 190 10.09 16.48 -1.41
CA THR A 190 9.70 17.71 -0.69
C THR A 190 8.27 17.61 -0.13
N ASP A 191 7.92 18.53 0.77
CA ASP A 191 6.57 18.63 1.33
C ASP A 191 5.51 18.95 0.26
N ASP A 192 5.90 19.64 -0.83
CA ASP A 192 5.06 19.87 -2.03
C ASP A 192 5.09 18.70 -3.03
N ARG A 193 5.62 17.54 -2.60
CA ARG A 193 5.68 16.25 -3.32
C ARG A 193 6.61 16.24 -4.52
N LYS A 194 7.52 17.20 -4.64
CA LYS A 194 8.51 17.22 -5.71
C LYS A 194 9.66 16.28 -5.42
N VAL A 195 10.08 15.56 -6.45
CA VAL A 195 11.31 14.77 -6.40
C VAL A 195 12.51 15.71 -6.40
N LYS A 196 13.33 15.64 -5.35
CA LYS A 196 14.59 16.37 -5.25
C LYS A 196 15.79 15.43 -5.18
N GLY A 197 15.58 14.24 -4.63
CA GLY A 197 16.63 13.26 -4.35
C GLY A 197 17.67 13.78 -3.35
N PHE A 198 18.75 13.01 -3.21
CA PHE A 198 19.97 13.42 -2.55
C PHE A 198 21.16 12.64 -3.14
N THR A 199 22.33 13.27 -3.16
CA THR A 199 23.53 12.64 -3.71
C THR A 199 24.13 11.67 -2.70
N ALA A 200 24.47 10.45 -3.13
CA ALA A 200 25.17 9.48 -2.31
C ALA A 200 26.03 8.53 -3.15
N ASN A 201 27.31 8.41 -2.82
CA ASN A 201 28.17 7.38 -3.39
C ASN A 201 27.95 6.02 -2.68
N ALA A 202 28.54 4.96 -3.23
CA ALA A 202 28.41 3.59 -2.68
C ALA A 202 28.75 3.48 -1.18
N SER A 203 29.81 4.17 -0.72
CA SER A 203 30.20 4.17 0.70
C SER A 203 29.11 4.82 1.57
N LEU A 204 28.59 5.96 1.15
CA LEU A 204 27.53 6.66 1.89
C LEU A 204 26.21 5.88 1.88
N ILE A 205 25.88 5.18 0.79
CA ILE A 205 24.71 4.29 0.71
C ILE A 205 24.78 3.22 1.81
N ASP A 206 25.93 2.57 1.98
CA ASP A 206 26.10 1.54 3.00
C ASP A 206 26.08 2.12 4.42
N GLU A 207 26.67 3.30 4.63
CA GLU A 207 26.58 4.01 5.90
C GLU A 207 25.14 4.42 6.26
N ILE A 208 24.34 4.84 5.27
CA ILE A 208 22.91 5.16 5.44
C ILE A 208 22.14 3.89 5.84
N LYS A 209 22.33 2.78 5.13
CA LYS A 209 21.68 1.49 5.47
C LYS A 209 21.99 1.08 6.91
N GLN A 210 23.27 1.14 7.30
CA GLN A 210 23.69 0.83 8.67
C GLN A 210 23.05 1.78 9.70
N ALA A 211 22.98 3.08 9.40
CA ALA A 211 22.33 4.05 10.26
C ALA A 211 20.84 3.74 10.45
N ILE A 212 20.11 3.43 9.37
CA ILE A 212 18.69 3.03 9.41
C ILE A 212 18.51 1.78 10.27
N TYR A 213 19.29 0.73 10.03
CA TYR A 213 19.18 -0.51 10.83
C TYR A 213 19.51 -0.27 12.30
N SER A 214 20.46 0.61 12.61
CA SER A 214 20.78 0.97 13.99
C SER A 214 19.61 1.68 14.67
N SER A 215 19.00 2.66 14.00
CA SER A 215 17.85 3.42 14.51
C SER A 215 16.61 2.53 14.67
N ILE A 216 16.33 1.62 13.74
CA ILE A 216 15.18 0.72 13.82
C ILE A 216 15.32 -0.27 15.00
N ARG A 217 16.54 -0.68 15.37
CA ARG A 217 16.78 -1.56 16.54
C ARG A 217 16.44 -0.90 17.88
N GLU A 218 16.32 0.43 17.91
CA GLU A 218 15.92 1.18 19.10
C GLU A 218 14.40 1.07 19.37
N ILE A 219 13.61 0.63 18.38
CA ILE A 219 12.16 0.46 18.51
C ILE A 219 11.86 -0.79 19.36
N GLN A 220 10.92 -0.64 20.30
CA GLN A 220 10.50 -1.70 21.23
C GLN A 220 8.99 -1.95 21.17
N PRO A 221 8.50 -3.20 21.11
CA PRO A 221 9.28 -4.43 21.05
C PRO A 221 10.03 -4.53 19.70
N GLN A 222 11.20 -5.17 19.73
CA GLN A 222 12.05 -5.26 18.55
C GLN A 222 11.40 -6.10 17.45
N ILE A 223 11.52 -5.62 16.22
CA ILE A 223 11.21 -6.37 15.00
C ILE A 223 12.52 -6.70 14.30
N SER A 224 12.64 -7.92 13.79
CA SER A 224 13.80 -8.29 12.97
C SER A 224 13.96 -7.35 11.78
N ALA A 225 15.19 -6.90 11.56
CA ALA A 225 15.55 -6.00 10.46
C ALA A 225 15.15 -6.54 9.08
N ASN A 226 15.10 -7.86 8.90
CA ASN A 226 14.72 -8.51 7.62
C ASN A 226 13.26 -8.27 7.21
N HIS A 227 12.41 -7.76 8.11
CA HIS A 227 11.03 -7.40 7.76
C HIS A 227 10.92 -5.98 7.19
N TYR A 228 11.96 -5.17 7.32
CA TYR A 228 12.02 -3.87 6.66
C TYR A 228 12.67 -4.04 5.29
N GLN A 229 12.23 -3.26 4.31
CA GLN A 229 12.90 -3.17 3.02
C GLN A 229 13.44 -1.74 2.85
N ILE A 230 14.65 -1.65 2.32
CA ILE A 230 15.36 -0.38 2.13
C ILE A 230 15.79 -0.34 0.68
N GLU A 231 15.21 0.55 -0.10
CA GLU A 231 15.41 0.66 -1.54
C GLU A 231 15.96 2.04 -1.90
N PHE A 232 16.99 2.06 -2.74
CA PHE A 232 17.52 3.29 -3.32
C PHE A 232 17.07 3.32 -4.77
N HIS A 233 16.19 4.26 -5.09
CA HIS A 233 15.66 4.48 -6.41
C HIS A 233 16.48 5.55 -7.12
N SER A 234 16.93 5.26 -8.34
CA SER A 234 17.61 6.25 -9.18
C SER A 234 16.69 7.43 -9.49
N VAL A 235 17.27 8.64 -9.54
CA VAL A 235 16.58 9.84 -10.00
C VAL A 235 16.94 10.11 -11.45
N TYR A 236 15.97 10.58 -12.22
CA TYR A 236 16.10 10.77 -13.65
C TYR A 236 15.87 12.23 -14.02
N ASP A 237 16.44 12.67 -15.12
CA ASP A 237 16.18 14.00 -15.66
C ASP A 237 14.86 14.04 -16.46
N LYS A 238 14.64 15.16 -17.16
CA LYS A 238 13.43 15.38 -17.96
C LYS A 238 13.36 14.45 -19.18
N ASP A 239 14.52 14.04 -19.69
CA ASP A 239 14.68 13.21 -20.88
C ASP A 239 14.70 11.71 -20.52
N SER A 240 14.53 11.37 -19.23
CA SER A 240 14.52 10.01 -18.68
C SER A 240 15.88 9.34 -18.63
N GLU A 241 16.95 10.14 -18.58
CA GLU A 241 18.30 9.65 -18.33
C GLU A 241 18.59 9.66 -16.84
N VAL A 242 19.33 8.64 -16.38
CA VAL A 242 19.70 8.51 -14.96
C VAL A 242 20.67 9.64 -14.58
N ILE A 243 20.35 10.35 -13.49
CA ILE A 243 21.25 11.30 -12.86
C ILE A 243 22.17 10.53 -11.92
N GLU A 244 23.46 10.48 -12.26
CA GLU A 244 24.47 9.73 -11.52
C GLU A 244 24.52 10.16 -10.04
N ASP A 245 24.68 9.16 -9.15
CA ASP A 245 24.73 9.29 -7.70
C ASP A 245 23.53 9.97 -7.02
N LEU A 246 22.43 10.28 -7.73
CA LEU A 246 21.26 10.95 -7.18
C LEU A 246 20.12 9.93 -6.92
N TYR A 247 19.66 9.88 -5.67
CA TYR A 247 18.71 8.86 -5.23
C TYR A 247 17.51 9.42 -4.48
N VAL A 248 16.38 8.73 -4.59
CA VAL A 248 15.30 8.73 -3.60
C VAL A 248 15.42 7.45 -2.78
N LEU A 249 15.43 7.58 -1.45
CA LEU A 249 15.47 6.43 -0.55
C LEU A 249 14.06 6.10 -0.09
N GLU A 250 13.67 4.84 -0.22
CA GLU A 250 12.43 4.30 0.32
C GLU A 250 12.72 3.34 1.47
N VAL A 251 12.10 3.59 2.63
CA VAL A 251 12.09 2.67 3.77
C VAL A 251 10.68 2.11 3.92
N ILE A 252 10.52 0.82 3.64
CA ILE A 252 9.25 0.09 3.74
C ILE A 252 9.15 -0.54 5.13
N VAL A 253 8.14 -0.11 5.86
CA VAL A 253 7.84 -0.55 7.23
C VAL A 253 6.74 -1.60 7.17
N PRO A 254 6.95 -2.82 7.70
CA PRO A 254 5.97 -3.89 7.62
C PRO A 254 4.72 -3.55 8.47
N PRO A 255 3.55 -4.13 8.13
CA PRO A 255 2.44 -4.14 9.07
C PRO A 255 2.84 -4.89 10.35
N SER A 256 2.27 -4.49 11.49
CA SER A 256 2.48 -5.25 12.71
C SER A 256 1.87 -6.65 12.61
N PHE A 257 2.67 -7.67 12.90
CA PHE A 257 2.24 -9.08 12.92
C PHE A 257 1.26 -9.39 14.05
N ASP A 258 1.38 -8.70 15.20
CA ASP A 258 0.41 -8.78 16.30
C ASP A 258 -0.32 -7.43 16.39
N LYS A 259 -1.60 -7.40 16.02
CA LYS A 259 -2.40 -6.17 16.06
C LYS A 259 -2.47 -5.52 17.45
N ARG A 260 -2.23 -6.28 18.52
CA ARG A 260 -2.20 -5.79 19.90
C ARG A 260 -0.84 -5.22 20.29
N ALA A 261 0.20 -5.48 19.50
CA ALA A 261 1.52 -4.93 19.78
C ALA A 261 1.47 -3.41 19.67
N VAL A 262 2.17 -2.80 20.62
CA VAL A 262 2.31 -1.36 20.73
C VAL A 262 3.81 -1.08 20.77
N TYR A 263 4.26 -0.28 19.81
CA TYR A 263 5.65 0.02 19.55
C TYR A 263 6.00 1.40 20.10
N PHE A 264 7.20 1.49 20.65
CA PHE A 264 7.76 2.69 21.24
C PHE A 264 9.13 2.95 20.62
N GLU A 265 9.34 4.18 20.19
CA GLU A 265 10.67 4.66 19.82
C GLU A 265 11.50 4.76 21.11
N ASN A 266 12.70 4.16 21.09
CA ASN A 266 13.61 4.15 22.23
C ASN A 266 12.99 3.60 23.53
N GLY A 267 11.94 2.78 23.43
CA GLY A 267 11.21 2.22 24.57
C GLY A 267 10.42 3.24 25.41
N LYS A 268 10.27 4.48 24.93
CA LYS A 268 9.63 5.56 25.70
C LYS A 268 8.56 6.30 24.92
N ASN A 269 8.85 6.66 23.67
CA ASN A 269 7.97 7.55 22.93
C ASN A 269 7.00 6.74 22.06
N LEU A 270 5.70 6.93 22.29
CA LEU A 270 4.66 6.31 21.49
C LEU A 270 4.23 7.26 20.38
N HIS A 271 4.45 6.86 19.13
CA HIS A 271 4.04 7.61 17.94
C HIS A 271 2.95 6.83 17.20
N ILE A 272 1.92 7.53 16.72
CA ILE A 272 0.83 6.98 15.90
C ILE A 272 0.60 7.88 14.67
N ARG A 273 -0.22 7.41 13.71
CA ARG A 273 -0.72 8.22 12.59
C ARG A 273 -2.24 8.43 12.75
N VAL A 274 -2.67 9.68 12.89
CA VAL A 274 -4.09 10.09 12.93
C VAL A 274 -4.38 10.86 11.65
N ASP A 275 -5.35 10.40 10.86
CA ASP A 275 -5.69 10.98 9.55
C ASP A 275 -4.47 11.25 8.63
N GLY A 276 -3.50 10.33 8.67
CA GLY A 276 -2.26 10.43 7.88
C GLY A 276 -1.19 11.32 8.49
N VAL A 277 -1.43 11.95 9.63
CA VAL A 277 -0.47 12.82 10.32
C VAL A 277 0.15 12.09 11.51
N LYS A 278 1.48 12.14 11.62
CA LYS A 278 2.20 11.61 12.78
C LYS A 278 1.88 12.42 14.04
N GLN A 279 1.52 11.74 15.13
CA GLN A 279 1.31 12.32 16.45
C GLN A 279 1.98 11.48 17.54
N GLN A 280 2.65 12.15 18.48
CA GLN A 280 3.16 11.50 19.70
C GLN A 280 2.07 11.55 20.77
N LEU A 281 1.69 10.40 21.33
CA LEU A 281 0.73 10.35 22.44
C LEU A 281 1.43 10.54 23.78
N LYS A 282 0.75 11.21 24.72
CA LYS A 282 1.27 11.47 26.07
C LYS A 282 0.21 11.17 27.14
N GLY A 283 0.67 10.79 28.32
CA GLY A 283 -0.20 10.61 29.50
C GLY A 283 -1.35 9.62 29.26
N THR A 284 -2.57 10.06 29.50
CA THR A 284 -3.79 9.24 29.40
C THR A 284 -4.14 8.81 27.97
N GLU A 285 -3.64 9.52 26.95
CA GLU A 285 -3.83 9.15 25.54
C GLU A 285 -3.24 7.77 25.24
N ILE A 286 -2.08 7.45 25.85
CA ILE A 286 -1.41 6.16 25.70
C ILE A 286 -2.33 5.04 26.21
N SER A 287 -2.93 5.21 27.39
CA SER A 287 -3.85 4.23 27.96
C SER A 287 -5.08 4.03 27.08
N SER A 288 -5.66 5.12 26.56
CA SER A 288 -6.80 5.06 25.65
C SER A 288 -6.47 4.31 24.36
N PHE A 289 -5.29 4.57 23.78
CA PHE A 289 -4.84 3.89 22.56
C PHE A 289 -4.63 2.39 22.79
N ILE A 290 -3.97 2.01 23.89
CA ILE A 290 -3.75 0.60 24.25
C ILE A 290 -5.09 -0.12 24.46
N GLN A 291 -6.05 0.52 25.14
CA GLN A 291 -7.39 -0.05 25.33
C GLN A 291 -8.12 -0.23 23.99
N GLY A 292 -8.05 0.76 23.09
CA GLY A 292 -8.63 0.65 21.75
C GLY A 292 -8.10 -0.54 20.97
N LYS A 293 -6.76 -0.71 20.94
CA LYS A 293 -6.08 -1.86 20.31
C LYS A 293 -6.55 -3.22 20.84
N LEU A 294 -6.95 -3.32 22.11
CA LEU A 294 -7.45 -4.54 22.73
C LEU A 294 -8.92 -4.84 22.39
N LEU A 295 -9.72 -3.82 22.06
CA LEU A 295 -11.15 -3.92 21.76
C LEU A 295 -11.46 -4.17 20.28
N GLU A 296 -10.50 -3.99 19.37
CA GLU A 296 -10.65 -4.23 17.92
C GLU A 296 -10.61 -5.73 17.50
N ILE A 297 -10.93 -6.64 18.42
CA ILE A 297 -10.98 -8.11 18.23
C ILE A 297 -12.42 -8.59 18.36
#